data_AF-A9LFI5-F1
#
_entry.id   AF-A9LFI5-F1
#
_cell.length_a   1.000
_cell.length_b   1.000
_cell.length_c   1.000
_cell.angle_alpha   90.00
_cell.angle_beta   90.00
_cell.angle_gamma   90.00
#
_symmetry.space_group_name_H-M   'P 1'
#
loop_
_entity.id
_entity.type
_entity.pdbx_description
1 polymer ?
#
loop_
_entity_poly.entity_id
_entity_poly.type
_entity_poly.pdbx_seq_one_letter_code
_entity_poly.pdbx_strand_id
1 'polypeptide(L)'
;MASKKQFVTGALVGGAAAGAAAFVLCKYLQKKTEKEGEKKPEKEGSQIDKLGLTYGSGKLTLSYGFQSEASTQAQHLDGNAENDDSVTSATSIMYTYTDEAPMLATHAFYPIIKAFCTNADIDVQLKDISVAGRVLAHFPDYLKDDQKVDDILAQLGELAQSGNANIIKLPNVSASLPQLKECIKELQSQGFAIPDFPEDPKDDKEKGIKARYAKVLGSAVNPVLREGNSDRRAAVPVKEYAFQYPHSMGKWIPESRTSIRCMKDGDFYSHERSVRVSTACEARIEHLSAADGSITVLRPKLTLQVGEVLDASYLDCALLCDYYEECIQEAQASNVLFSLHLKATMMKISDPILFGHCVKVFFKDLFAKYSDTFAALGVNANNGLG
;
A
#
# COMPACT_ATOMS: atom_id res chain seq x y z
N MET A 1 -37.88 3.88 5.17
CA MET A 1 -36.87 4.95 4.96
C MET A 1 -35.51 4.39 5.37
N ALA A 2 -34.75 3.85 4.42
CA ALA A 2 -33.41 3.33 4.67
C ALA A 2 -32.42 4.23 3.92
N SER A 3 -31.71 5.07 4.67
CA SER A 3 -30.66 5.95 4.15
C SER A 3 -29.47 5.10 3.70
N LYS A 4 -29.32 4.89 2.39
CA LYS A 4 -28.07 4.37 1.78
C LYS A 4 -27.00 5.46 1.90
N LYS A 5 -26.05 5.30 2.82
CA LYS A 5 -24.80 6.07 2.82
C LYS A 5 -23.82 5.36 1.88
N GLN A 6 -23.49 5.99 0.76
CA GLN A 6 -22.40 5.57 -0.13
C GLN A 6 -21.09 6.15 0.41
N PHE A 7 -20.10 5.29 0.64
CA PHE A 7 -18.72 5.69 0.93
C PHE A 7 -17.91 5.65 -0.37
N VAL A 8 -17.18 6.74 -0.66
CA VAL A 8 -16.31 6.87 -1.82
C VAL A 8 -14.86 6.71 -1.36
N THR A 9 -14.23 5.59 -1.72
CA THR A 9 -12.78 5.39 -1.55
C THR A 9 -12.08 5.55 -2.89
N GLY A 10 -11.51 6.73 -3.14
CA GLY A 10 -10.73 7.01 -4.34
C GLY A 10 -9.27 6.56 -4.17
N ALA A 11 -8.88 5.45 -4.80
CA ALA A 11 -7.46 5.09 -4.93
C ALA A 11 -6.87 5.81 -6.16
N LEU A 12 -6.02 6.81 -5.94
CA LEU A 12 -5.20 7.43 -6.99
C LEU A 12 -4.01 6.53 -7.29
N VAL A 13 -3.99 5.90 -8.47
CA VAL A 13 -2.88 5.07 -8.95
C VAL A 13 -1.95 5.95 -9.79
N GLY A 14 -0.69 6.07 -9.37
CA GLY A 14 0.42 6.57 -10.18
C GLY A 14 0.81 8.03 -9.96
N GLY A 15 2.11 8.28 -9.78
CA GLY A 15 2.71 9.61 -9.60
C GLY A 15 2.47 10.59 -10.76
N ALA A 16 2.03 10.11 -11.93
CA ALA A 16 1.64 10.96 -13.05
C ALA A 16 0.33 11.74 -12.79
N ALA A 17 -0.57 11.24 -11.93
CA ALA A 17 -1.88 11.84 -11.70
C ALA A 17 -1.81 13.11 -10.82
N ALA A 18 -0.89 13.17 -9.85
CA ALA A 18 -0.68 14.36 -9.02
C ALA A 18 -0.09 15.51 -9.83
N GLY A 19 0.89 15.22 -10.70
CA GLY A 19 1.45 16.19 -11.64
C GLY A 19 0.42 16.68 -12.66
N ALA A 20 -0.45 15.78 -13.16
CA ALA A 20 -1.52 16.15 -14.08
C ALA A 20 -2.59 17.04 -13.41
N ALA A 21 -2.98 16.77 -12.16
CA ALA A 21 -3.94 17.59 -11.42
C ALA A 21 -3.42 19.02 -11.18
N ALA A 22 -2.14 19.15 -10.78
CA ALA A 22 -1.49 20.45 -10.61
C ALA A 22 -1.35 21.20 -11.95
N PHE A 23 -1.01 20.51 -13.03
CA PHE A 23 -0.89 21.09 -14.36
C PHE A 23 -2.24 21.55 -14.94
N VAL A 24 -3.31 20.77 -14.76
CA VAL A 24 -4.67 21.12 -15.17
C VAL A 24 -5.18 22.33 -14.38
N LEU A 25 -4.92 22.40 -13.07
CA LEU A 25 -5.28 23.56 -12.25
C LEU A 25 -4.52 24.82 -12.71
N CYS A 26 -3.22 24.71 -12.99
CA CYS A 26 -2.42 25.83 -13.51
C CYS A 26 -2.94 26.30 -14.88
N LYS A 27 -3.21 25.39 -15.81
CA LYS A 27 -3.79 25.70 -17.13
C LYS A 27 -5.18 26.32 -17.02
N TYR A 28 -6.01 25.87 -16.09
CA TYR A 28 -7.34 26.44 -15.83
C TYR A 28 -7.24 27.88 -15.31
N LEU A 29 -6.33 28.15 -14.37
CA LEU A 29 -6.09 29.49 -13.83
C LEU A 29 -5.48 30.44 -14.89
N GLN A 30 -4.61 29.92 -15.76
CA GLN A 30 -4.04 30.66 -16.90
C GLN A 30 -5.11 31.05 -17.92
N LYS A 31 -6.05 30.14 -18.23
CA LYS A 31 -7.15 30.39 -19.16
C LYS A 31 -8.22 31.34 -18.59
N LYS A 32 -8.37 31.36 -17.26
CA LYS A 32 -9.26 32.32 -16.56
C LYS A 32 -8.69 33.74 -16.58
N THR A 33 -7.39 33.88 -16.36
CA THR A 33 -6.69 35.17 -16.45
C THR A 33 -6.61 35.71 -17.89
N GLU A 34 -6.49 34.84 -18.90
CA GLU A 34 -6.57 35.22 -20.31
C GLU A 34 -7.99 35.63 -20.76
N LYS A 35 -9.04 35.03 -20.20
CA LYS A 35 -10.45 35.39 -20.49
C LYS A 35 -10.94 36.64 -19.78
N GLU A 36 -10.27 37.07 -18.71
CA GLU A 36 -10.59 38.30 -17.96
C GLU A 36 -9.82 39.53 -18.48
N GLY A 37 -9.15 39.41 -19.63
CA GLY A 37 -8.52 40.52 -20.35
C GLY A 37 -9.53 41.44 -21.04
N GLU A 38 -10.31 42.19 -20.25
CA GLU A 38 -10.75 43.58 -20.50
C GLU A 38 -11.80 43.98 -19.43
N LYS A 39 -11.33 44.20 -18.20
CA LYS A 39 -11.89 45.18 -17.25
C LYS A 39 -10.98 45.26 -16.03
N LYS A 40 -10.35 46.42 -15.82
CA LYS A 40 -9.68 46.75 -14.56
C LYS A 40 -10.72 46.72 -13.42
N PRO A 41 -10.52 45.94 -12.34
CA PRO A 41 -11.08 46.29 -11.05
C PRO A 41 -10.06 47.10 -10.25
N GLU A 42 -10.58 48.01 -9.45
CA GLU A 42 -9.84 48.88 -8.54
C GLU A 42 -9.10 48.09 -7.44
N LYS A 43 -8.17 48.79 -6.78
CA LYS A 43 -7.33 48.31 -5.68
C LYS A 43 -8.15 47.70 -4.53
N GLU A 44 -8.22 46.38 -4.48
CA GLU A 44 -8.25 45.62 -3.23
C GLU A 44 -7.16 44.55 -3.31
N GLY A 45 -6.30 44.51 -2.30
CA GLY A 45 -5.11 43.65 -2.28
C GLY A 45 -5.47 42.18 -2.46
N SER A 46 -4.96 41.56 -3.53
CA SER A 46 -5.18 40.15 -3.80
C SER A 46 -4.58 39.30 -2.68
N GLN A 47 -5.33 38.33 -2.15
CA GLN A 47 -4.89 37.46 -1.06
C GLN A 47 -3.73 36.52 -1.43
N ILE A 48 -3.22 36.58 -2.67
CA ILE A 48 -2.05 35.84 -3.13
C ILE A 48 -0.76 36.39 -2.50
N ASP A 49 -0.72 37.70 -2.21
CA ASP A 49 0.45 38.36 -1.63
C ASP A 49 0.77 37.87 -0.19
N LYS A 50 -0.21 37.27 0.50
CA LYS A 50 -0.04 36.76 1.88
C LYS A 50 0.67 35.39 1.94
N LEU A 51 0.83 34.69 0.82
CA LEU A 51 1.45 33.37 0.76
C LEU A 51 2.95 33.41 0.39
N GLY A 52 3.53 34.60 0.16
CA GLY A 52 4.93 34.74 -0.25
C GLY A 52 5.28 34.07 -1.59
N LEU A 53 4.26 33.83 -2.42
CA LEU A 53 4.37 33.16 -3.72
C LEU A 53 4.41 34.18 -4.84
N THR A 54 5.59 34.40 -5.42
CA THR A 54 5.74 35.22 -6.62
C THR A 54 5.98 34.34 -7.84
N TYR A 55 5.20 34.56 -8.90
CA TYR A 55 5.38 33.90 -10.19
C TYR A 55 5.95 34.89 -11.21
N GLY A 56 7.18 34.64 -11.68
CA GLY A 56 7.87 35.49 -12.65
C GLY A 56 8.91 34.69 -13.45
N SER A 57 9.08 35.03 -14.73
CA SER A 57 10.09 34.40 -15.62
C SER A 57 10.04 32.87 -15.70
N GLY A 58 8.85 32.26 -15.54
CA GLY A 58 8.68 30.80 -15.59
C GLY A 58 9.22 30.04 -14.38
N LYS A 59 9.50 30.72 -13.26
CA LYS A 59 9.85 30.11 -11.97
C LYS A 59 8.88 30.52 -10.88
N LEU A 60 8.47 29.55 -10.07
CA LEU A 60 7.77 29.77 -8.81
C LEU A 60 8.81 29.87 -7.70
N THR A 61 8.82 30.98 -6.96
CA THR A 61 9.75 31.19 -5.85
C THR A 61 8.96 31.31 -4.56
N LEU A 62 9.35 30.54 -3.54
CA LEU A 62 8.78 30.57 -2.20
C LEU A 62 9.83 31.12 -1.24
N SER A 63 9.49 32.20 -0.51
CA SER A 63 10.36 32.78 0.51
C SER A 63 9.71 32.58 1.87
N TYR A 64 10.31 31.79 2.77
CA TYR A 64 9.84 31.68 4.15
C TYR A 64 11.02 31.76 5.12
N GLY A 65 10.96 32.72 6.04
CA GLY A 65 11.91 32.88 7.14
C GLY A 65 11.42 32.09 8.36
N PHE A 66 12.27 31.23 8.90
CA PHE A 66 11.99 30.47 10.12
C PHE A 66 12.32 31.34 11.34
N GLN A 67 11.34 31.68 12.17
CA GLN A 67 11.58 32.08 13.56
C GLN A 67 10.98 31.02 14.48
N SER A 68 11.83 30.44 15.31
CA SER A 68 11.45 29.54 16.39
C SER A 68 10.96 30.35 17.58
N GLU A 69 9.76 30.09 18.08
CA GLU A 69 9.38 30.52 19.42
C GLU A 69 8.90 29.32 20.24
N ALA A 70 9.65 29.07 21.30
CA ALA A 70 9.34 28.15 22.37
C ALA A 70 8.68 28.92 23.53
N SER A 71 7.62 28.32 24.09
CA SER A 71 7.13 28.39 25.49
C SER A 71 6.73 29.72 26.14
N THR A 72 5.66 29.63 26.96
CA THR A 72 5.10 30.50 28.03
C THR A 72 3.82 31.26 27.63
N GLN A 73 2.73 31.40 28.43
CA GLN A 73 2.37 31.16 29.84
C GLN A 73 0.81 31.20 29.92
N ALA A 74 0.13 30.33 30.68
CA ALA A 74 -0.43 30.54 32.03
C ALA A 74 -1.94 30.88 32.11
N GLN A 75 -2.54 30.21 33.09
CA GLN A 75 -3.86 30.25 33.70
C GLN A 75 -4.58 31.61 33.80
N HIS A 76 -5.91 31.61 33.62
CA HIS A 76 -6.87 32.31 34.49
C HIS A 76 -8.29 31.72 34.39
N LEU A 77 -9.01 31.79 35.52
CA LEU A 77 -10.24 31.09 35.93
C LEU A 77 -11.56 31.78 35.55
N ASP A 78 -12.60 30.93 35.48
CA ASP A 78 -14.02 31.06 35.82
C ASP A 78 -14.97 32.04 35.10
N GLY A 79 -16.10 31.46 34.64
CA GLY A 79 -17.34 32.16 34.30
C GLY A 79 -18.39 31.22 33.71
N ASN A 80 -19.30 30.71 34.56
CA ASN A 80 -20.52 29.99 34.18
C ASN A 80 -21.34 30.77 33.14
N ALA A 81 -21.50 30.21 31.95
CA ALA A 81 -22.62 30.47 31.07
C ALA A 81 -22.99 29.14 30.40
N GLU A 82 -24.17 28.63 30.72
CA GLU A 82 -24.84 27.58 29.96
C GLU A 82 -25.04 28.11 28.54
N ASN A 83 -24.11 27.78 27.64
CA ASN A 83 -24.34 27.80 26.22
C ASN A 83 -24.35 26.35 25.76
N ASP A 84 -25.43 26.01 25.08
CA ASP A 84 -25.63 24.82 24.27
C ASP A 84 -24.57 24.80 23.15
N ASP A 85 -23.34 24.47 23.53
CA ASP A 85 -22.27 24.09 22.63
C ASP A 85 -22.64 22.70 22.10
N SER A 86 -23.53 22.68 21.11
CA SER A 86 -23.44 21.67 20.08
C SER A 86 -22.04 21.80 19.48
N VAL A 87 -21.08 21.07 20.07
CA VAL A 87 -19.71 20.94 19.58
C VAL A 87 -19.88 20.52 18.13
N THR A 88 -19.66 21.47 17.22
CA THR A 88 -19.45 21.20 15.82
C THR A 88 -18.25 20.28 15.80
N SER A 89 -18.49 18.96 15.72
CA SER A 89 -17.41 17.99 15.69
C SER A 89 -16.59 18.33 14.45
N ALA A 90 -15.46 18.99 14.63
CA ALA A 90 -14.63 19.46 13.54
C ALA A 90 -14.37 18.27 12.62
N THR A 91 -14.92 18.34 11.41
CA THR A 91 -14.82 17.23 10.45
C THR A 91 -13.35 17.11 10.09
N SER A 92 -12.72 16.05 10.57
CA SER A 92 -11.27 15.86 10.42
C SER A 92 -10.98 14.89 9.29
N ILE A 93 -10.07 15.26 8.39
CA ILE A 93 -9.56 14.42 7.31
C ILE A 93 -8.22 13.83 7.72
N MET A 94 -8.10 12.51 7.71
CA MET A 94 -6.84 11.81 7.90
C MET A 94 -6.12 11.69 6.56
N TYR A 95 -5.02 12.42 6.40
CA TYR A 95 -4.19 12.39 5.20
C TYR A 95 -2.97 11.51 5.41
N THR A 96 -2.87 10.42 4.67
CA THR A 96 -1.78 9.45 4.90
C THR A 96 -0.42 9.97 4.40
N TYR A 97 0.57 10.01 5.29
CA TYR A 97 1.98 10.13 4.94
C TYR A 97 2.53 8.73 4.65
N THR A 98 3.18 8.59 3.50
CA THR A 98 3.51 7.29 2.89
C THR A 98 4.99 7.26 2.49
N ASP A 99 5.31 6.55 1.41
CA ASP A 99 6.68 6.23 1.02
C ASP A 99 7.02 6.86 -0.35
N GLU A 100 8.32 6.97 -0.67
CA GLU A 100 8.83 7.24 -2.02
C GLU A 100 8.21 8.49 -2.71
N ALA A 101 7.72 8.36 -3.94
CA ALA A 101 7.20 9.48 -4.72
C ALA A 101 5.93 10.14 -4.09
N PRO A 102 4.93 9.39 -3.62
CA PRO A 102 3.80 9.96 -2.88
C PRO A 102 4.20 10.75 -1.63
N MET A 103 5.24 10.31 -0.91
CA MET A 103 5.78 11.03 0.23
C MET A 103 6.33 12.40 -0.18
N LEU A 104 7.15 12.45 -1.24
CA LEU A 104 7.70 13.72 -1.76
C LEU A 104 6.59 14.66 -2.25
N ALA A 105 5.58 14.13 -2.94
CA ALA A 105 4.42 14.92 -3.36
C ALA A 105 3.63 15.46 -2.16
N THR A 106 3.55 14.69 -1.07
CA THR A 106 2.88 15.10 0.17
C THR A 106 3.58 16.30 0.80
N HIS A 107 4.91 16.32 0.86
CA HIS A 107 5.68 17.48 1.35
C HIS A 107 5.34 18.78 0.61
N ALA A 108 5.12 18.71 -0.70
CA ALA A 108 4.76 19.89 -1.49
C ALA A 108 3.26 20.24 -1.41
N PHE A 109 2.38 19.23 -1.42
CA PHE A 109 0.95 19.45 -1.63
C PHE A 109 0.13 19.52 -0.33
N TYR A 110 0.55 18.83 0.73
CA TYR A 110 -0.17 18.85 2.02
C TYR A 110 -0.33 20.26 2.61
N PRO A 111 0.69 21.14 2.62
CA PRO A 111 0.52 22.50 3.14
C PRO A 111 -0.57 23.28 2.40
N ILE A 112 -0.71 23.06 1.09
CA ILE A 112 -1.76 23.67 0.26
C ILE A 112 -3.12 23.12 0.66
N ILE A 113 -3.29 21.79 0.73
CA ILE A 113 -4.56 21.18 1.16
C ILE A 113 -4.97 21.71 2.54
N LYS A 114 -4.05 21.69 3.50
CA LYS A 114 -4.31 22.15 4.87
C LYS A 114 -4.80 23.60 4.88
N ALA A 115 -4.09 24.50 4.21
CA ALA A 115 -4.46 25.92 4.16
C ALA A 115 -5.85 26.15 3.53
N PHE A 116 -6.20 25.41 2.47
CA PHE A 116 -7.53 25.51 1.85
C PHE A 116 -8.64 24.96 2.76
N CYS A 117 -8.43 23.81 3.40
CA CYS A 117 -9.39 23.17 4.28
C CYS A 117 -9.64 23.95 5.57
N THR A 118 -8.62 24.63 6.12
CA THR A 118 -8.78 25.49 7.30
C THR A 118 -9.79 26.62 7.07
N ASN A 119 -9.92 27.15 5.85
CA ASN A 119 -10.94 28.16 5.54
C ASN A 119 -12.39 27.62 5.56
N ALA A 120 -12.55 26.31 5.64
CA ALA A 120 -13.85 25.63 5.72
C ALA A 120 -14.05 24.91 7.06
N ASP A 121 -13.25 25.24 8.08
CA ASP A 121 -13.26 24.60 9.41
C ASP A 121 -13.07 23.07 9.35
N ILE A 122 -12.31 22.60 8.36
CA ILE A 122 -11.93 21.19 8.19
C ILE A 122 -10.47 21.04 8.61
N ASP A 123 -10.25 20.28 9.68
CA ASP A 123 -8.90 19.88 10.09
C ASP A 123 -8.38 18.77 9.18
N VAL A 124 -7.09 18.83 8.84
CA VAL A 124 -6.42 17.83 8.01
C VAL A 124 -5.17 17.35 8.72
N GLN A 125 -5.19 16.13 9.21
CA GLN A 125 -4.12 15.54 10.02
C GLN A 125 -3.27 14.60 9.19
N LEU A 126 -1.95 14.80 9.19
CA LEU A 126 -1.04 13.81 8.65
C LEU A 126 -0.99 12.58 9.55
N LYS A 127 -1.05 11.40 8.93
CA LYS A 127 -0.99 10.10 9.60
C LYS A 127 0.06 9.23 8.92
N ASP A 128 1.19 9.01 9.59
CA ASP A 128 2.32 8.26 9.04
C ASP A 128 2.04 6.76 9.04
N ILE A 129 2.00 6.18 7.84
CA ILE A 129 1.86 4.74 7.59
C ILE A 129 3.00 4.22 6.71
N SER A 130 4.11 4.95 6.61
CA SER A 130 5.33 4.55 5.91
C SER A 130 5.87 3.22 6.45
N VAL A 131 6.73 2.55 5.69
CA VAL A 131 7.43 1.35 6.18
C VAL A 131 8.23 1.69 7.44
N ALA A 132 8.95 2.81 7.44
CA ALA A 132 9.74 3.25 8.58
C ALA A 132 8.89 3.49 9.84
N GLY A 133 7.81 4.26 9.73
CA GLY A 133 6.90 4.53 10.84
C GLY A 133 6.28 3.25 11.41
N ARG A 134 5.85 2.32 10.54
CA ARG A 134 5.29 1.02 10.96
C ARG A 134 6.33 0.09 11.60
N VAL A 135 7.58 0.12 11.15
CA VAL A 135 8.66 -0.61 11.82
C VAL A 135 8.83 -0.06 13.24
N LEU A 136 9.04 1.25 13.38
CA LEU A 136 9.27 1.88 14.68
C LEU A 136 8.12 1.63 15.66
N ALA A 137 6.87 1.73 15.20
CA ALA A 137 5.67 1.48 16.02
C ALA A 137 5.60 0.06 16.61
N HIS A 138 6.25 -0.94 15.98
CA HIS A 138 6.27 -2.32 16.47
C HIS A 138 7.49 -2.69 17.32
N PHE A 139 8.45 -1.78 17.49
CA PHE A 139 9.64 -1.99 18.34
C PHE A 139 9.84 -0.89 19.40
N PRO A 140 8.80 -0.40 20.10
CA PRO A 140 8.94 0.70 21.05
C PRO A 140 9.87 0.35 22.23
N ASP A 141 10.02 -0.93 22.55
CA ASP A 141 10.93 -1.49 23.54
C ASP A 141 12.43 -1.38 23.17
N TYR A 142 12.73 -1.12 21.90
CA TYR A 142 14.10 -0.89 21.41
C TYR A 142 14.40 0.61 21.18
N LEU A 143 13.44 1.48 21.46
CA LEU A 143 13.52 2.90 21.18
C LEU A 143 13.66 3.71 22.47
N LYS A 144 14.42 4.80 22.38
CA LYS A 144 14.42 5.85 23.41
C LYS A 144 13.05 6.53 23.44
N ASP A 145 12.73 7.18 24.55
CA ASP A 145 11.40 7.81 24.72
C ASP A 145 11.10 8.89 23.67
N ASP A 146 12.12 9.60 23.19
CA ASP A 146 12.03 10.61 22.13
C ASP A 146 11.97 10.02 20.70
N GLN A 147 12.26 8.72 20.55
CA GLN A 147 12.24 7.99 19.28
C GLN A 147 10.95 7.20 19.07
N LYS A 148 10.15 7.01 20.12
CA LYS A 148 8.91 6.25 20.05
C LYS A 148 7.88 6.97 19.19
N VAL A 149 7.18 6.18 18.39
CA VAL A 149 6.07 6.64 17.53
C VAL A 149 4.85 5.79 17.83
N ASP A 150 3.67 6.39 17.66
CA ASP A 150 2.40 5.70 17.81
C ASP A 150 2.16 4.69 16.68
N ASP A 151 1.41 3.62 16.97
CA ASP A 151 0.88 2.72 15.92
C ASP A 151 -0.31 3.38 15.20
N ILE A 152 0.01 4.30 14.29
CA ILE A 152 -0.95 5.04 13.50
C ILE A 152 -1.80 4.11 12.62
N LEU A 153 -1.27 2.98 12.15
CA LEU A 153 -2.03 2.05 11.34
C LEU A 153 -3.14 1.38 12.16
N ALA A 154 -2.83 0.97 13.40
CA ALA A 154 -3.85 0.45 14.32
C ALA A 154 -4.93 1.49 14.61
N GLN A 155 -4.54 2.74 14.92
CA GLN A 155 -5.49 3.84 15.16
C GLN A 155 -6.40 4.10 13.95
N LEU A 156 -5.86 4.08 12.74
CA LEU A 156 -6.66 4.26 11.52
C LEU A 156 -7.60 3.08 11.25
N GLY A 157 -7.23 1.86 11.64
CA GLY A 157 -8.10 0.68 11.58
C GLY A 157 -9.31 0.82 12.50
N GLU A 158 -9.09 1.23 13.75
CA GLU A 158 -10.17 1.52 14.69
C GLU A 158 -11.07 2.65 14.17
N LEU A 159 -10.48 3.72 13.63
CA LEU A 159 -11.23 4.81 13.02
C LEU A 159 -12.09 4.32 11.85
N ALA A 160 -11.57 3.47 10.97
CA ALA A 160 -12.31 2.93 9.83
C ALA A 160 -13.59 2.17 10.23
N GLN A 161 -13.60 1.58 11.44
CA GLN A 161 -14.75 0.85 11.99
C GLN A 161 -15.73 1.75 12.77
N SER A 162 -15.36 3.00 13.07
CA SER A 162 -16.18 3.93 13.88
C SER A 162 -17.43 4.49 13.18
N GLY A 163 -17.50 4.39 11.85
CA GLY A 163 -18.53 5.05 11.04
C GLY A 163 -18.32 6.56 10.79
N ASN A 164 -17.29 7.16 11.42
CA ASN A 164 -16.94 8.58 11.28
C ASN A 164 -15.61 8.81 10.53
N ALA A 165 -15.07 7.78 9.88
CA ALA A 165 -13.80 7.85 9.16
C ALA A 165 -13.89 8.73 7.90
N ASN A 166 -12.95 9.67 7.78
CA ASN A 166 -12.64 10.35 6.53
C ASN A 166 -11.13 10.26 6.27
N ILE A 167 -10.73 9.30 5.44
CA ILE A 167 -9.32 8.93 5.23
C ILE A 167 -8.96 9.10 3.76
N ILE A 168 -7.98 9.97 3.48
CA ILE A 168 -7.33 10.08 2.16
C ILE A 168 -6.09 9.21 2.15
N LYS A 169 -6.20 8.06 1.46
CA LYS A 169 -5.14 7.05 1.35
C LYS A 169 -4.32 7.22 0.07
N LEU A 170 -3.04 7.57 0.22
CA LEU A 170 -2.07 7.65 -0.87
C LEU A 170 -1.42 6.29 -1.11
N PRO A 171 -0.83 6.00 -2.29
CA PRO A 171 -0.06 4.77 -2.50
C PRO A 171 1.07 4.64 -1.47
N ASN A 172 1.30 3.43 -0.98
CA ASN A 172 2.36 3.12 -0.01
C ASN A 172 3.07 1.82 -0.41
N VAL A 173 4.27 1.61 0.12
CA VAL A 173 5.06 0.41 -0.11
C VAL A 173 4.44 -0.77 0.63
N SER A 174 4.13 -1.83 -0.12
CA SER A 174 3.94 -3.16 0.44
C SER A 174 5.31 -3.84 0.48
N ALA A 175 5.99 -3.77 1.62
CA ALA A 175 7.42 -4.08 1.68
C ALA A 175 7.71 -5.55 1.34
N SER A 176 8.58 -5.78 0.36
CA SER A 176 9.26 -7.06 0.17
C SER A 176 10.31 -7.27 1.27
N LEU A 177 10.82 -8.50 1.40
CA LEU A 177 11.87 -8.79 2.37
C LEU A 177 13.16 -7.95 2.13
N PRO A 178 13.67 -7.79 0.91
CA PRO A 178 14.81 -6.90 0.64
C PRO A 178 14.55 -5.44 1.07
N GLN A 179 13.40 -4.88 0.70
CA GLN A 179 13.04 -3.50 1.07
C GLN A 179 12.90 -3.32 2.59
N LEU A 180 12.38 -4.32 3.31
CA LEU A 180 12.34 -4.28 4.77
C LEU A 180 13.76 -4.24 5.35
N LYS A 181 14.67 -5.10 4.86
CA LYS A 181 16.06 -5.12 5.34
C LYS A 181 16.79 -3.81 5.07
N GLU A 182 16.57 -3.22 3.90
CA GLU A 182 17.10 -1.89 3.56
C GLU A 182 16.58 -0.82 4.52
N CYS A 183 15.27 -0.81 4.79
CA CYS A 183 14.65 0.11 5.75
C CYS A 183 15.21 -0.07 7.17
N ILE A 184 15.38 -1.31 7.64
CA ILE A 184 15.98 -1.60 8.96
C ILE A 184 17.40 -1.04 9.02
N LYS A 185 18.22 -1.30 7.99
CA LYS A 185 19.60 -0.82 7.94
C LYS A 185 19.67 0.72 7.91
N GLU A 186 18.76 1.37 7.17
CA GLU A 186 18.67 2.82 7.14
C GLU A 186 18.30 3.39 8.51
N LEU A 187 17.28 2.86 9.18
CA LEU A 187 16.88 3.26 10.53
C LEU A 187 18.01 3.04 11.55
N GLN A 188 18.70 1.90 11.50
CA GLN A 188 19.85 1.63 12.36
C GLN A 188 20.97 2.66 12.15
N SER A 189 21.24 3.05 10.90
CA SER A 189 22.23 4.09 10.59
C SER A 189 21.86 5.48 11.14
N GLN A 190 20.57 5.72 11.39
CA GLN A 190 20.03 6.93 12.02
C GLN A 190 19.97 6.84 13.56
N GLY A 191 20.43 5.74 14.15
CA GLY A 191 20.54 5.57 15.60
C GLY A 191 19.31 4.95 16.28
N PHE A 192 18.40 4.33 15.52
CA PHE A 192 17.33 3.50 16.08
C PHE A 192 17.86 2.10 16.37
N ALA A 193 17.85 1.67 17.64
CA ALA A 193 18.44 0.40 18.07
C ALA A 193 17.53 -0.84 17.79
N ILE A 194 16.80 -0.81 16.68
CA ILE A 194 15.89 -1.90 16.28
C ILE A 194 16.69 -3.13 15.81
N PRO A 195 16.21 -4.36 16.10
CA PRO A 195 16.93 -5.59 15.77
C PRO A 195 16.90 -5.89 14.27
N ASP A 196 17.89 -6.62 13.78
CA ASP A 196 17.88 -7.18 12.42
C ASP A 196 16.70 -8.14 12.20
N PHE A 197 16.36 -8.39 10.93
CA PHE A 197 15.36 -9.40 10.59
C PHE A 197 15.96 -10.82 10.68
N PRO A 198 15.48 -11.69 11.59
CA PRO A 198 16.00 -13.06 11.71
C PRO A 198 15.38 -13.96 10.62
N GLU A 199 16.20 -14.38 9.66
CA GLU A 199 15.75 -15.26 8.58
C GLU A 199 15.35 -16.64 9.10
N ASP A 200 16.19 -17.24 9.95
CA ASP A 200 15.99 -18.56 10.53
C ASP A 200 16.06 -18.47 12.06
N PRO A 201 14.94 -18.09 12.72
CA PRO A 201 14.91 -17.79 14.14
C PRO A 201 15.19 -19.03 14.99
N LYS A 202 16.18 -18.94 15.88
CA LYS A 202 16.68 -20.05 16.71
C LYS A 202 16.06 -20.11 18.10
N ASP A 203 15.57 -18.99 18.59
CA ASP A 203 14.99 -18.87 19.93
C ASP A 203 13.65 -18.11 19.90
N ASP A 204 12.98 -18.05 21.06
CA ASP A 204 11.67 -17.41 21.18
C ASP A 204 11.75 -15.88 21.05
N LYS A 205 12.91 -15.27 21.33
CA LYS A 205 13.13 -13.84 21.12
C LYS A 205 13.17 -13.52 19.63
N GLU A 206 13.94 -14.27 18.85
CA GLU A 206 14.02 -14.13 17.40
C GLU A 206 12.69 -14.46 16.72
N LYS A 207 11.96 -15.47 17.19
CA LYS A 207 10.58 -15.72 16.72
C LYS A 207 9.67 -14.53 16.99
N GLY A 208 9.78 -13.91 18.17
CA GLY A 208 9.04 -12.70 18.52
C GLY A 208 9.38 -11.52 17.62
N ILE A 209 10.65 -11.29 17.32
CA ILE A 209 11.12 -10.24 16.40
C ILE A 209 10.58 -10.50 14.98
N LYS A 210 10.72 -11.73 14.47
CA LYS A 210 10.20 -12.12 13.15
C LYS A 210 8.70 -11.89 13.05
N ALA A 211 7.94 -12.26 14.08
CA ALA A 211 6.50 -12.09 14.13
C ALA A 211 6.07 -10.61 14.10
N ARG A 212 6.82 -9.71 14.76
CA ARG A 212 6.59 -8.26 14.69
C ARG A 212 6.86 -7.71 13.29
N TYR A 213 8.00 -8.07 12.68
CA TYR A 213 8.28 -7.67 11.29
C TYR A 213 7.29 -8.25 10.28
N ALA A 214 6.74 -9.43 10.53
CA ALA A 214 5.72 -10.03 9.66
C ALA A 214 4.42 -9.21 9.58
N LYS A 215 4.15 -8.34 10.57
CA LYS A 215 3.04 -7.37 10.54
C LYS A 215 3.31 -6.18 9.61
N VAL A 216 4.58 -5.89 9.32
CA VAL A 216 5.00 -4.81 8.42
C VAL A 216 5.11 -5.29 6.97
N LEU A 217 5.49 -6.57 6.78
CA LEU A 217 5.75 -7.19 5.47
C LEU A 217 4.49 -7.33 4.59
N GLY A 218 4.70 -7.12 3.29
CA GLY A 218 3.70 -7.26 2.25
C GLY A 218 2.59 -6.20 2.35
N SER A 219 1.38 -6.55 1.92
CA SER A 219 0.22 -5.65 1.96
C SER A 219 -0.37 -5.55 3.38
N ALA A 220 0.36 -4.94 4.31
CA ALA A 220 -0.06 -4.75 5.70
C ALA A 220 -1.16 -3.68 5.88
N VAL A 221 -1.12 -2.61 5.08
CA VAL A 221 -2.00 -1.44 5.28
C VAL A 221 -3.41 -1.67 4.73
N ASN A 222 -3.53 -2.23 3.51
CA ASN A 222 -4.85 -2.35 2.87
C ASN A 222 -5.86 -3.20 3.65
N PRO A 223 -5.50 -4.36 4.25
CA PRO A 223 -6.43 -5.17 5.03
C PRO A 223 -7.00 -4.44 6.24
N VAL A 224 -6.25 -3.49 6.81
CA VAL A 224 -6.69 -2.70 7.98
C VAL A 224 -7.63 -1.56 7.58
N LEU A 225 -7.37 -0.91 6.45
CA LEU A 225 -8.13 0.29 6.05
C LEU A 225 -9.35 0.02 5.17
N ARG A 226 -9.47 -1.19 4.59
CA ARG A 226 -10.55 -1.54 3.65
C ARG A 226 -11.72 -2.24 4.35
N GLU A 227 -12.32 -1.53 5.28
CA GLU A 227 -13.56 -1.94 5.97
C GLU A 227 -14.80 -1.68 5.10
N GLY A 228 -14.75 -2.12 3.84
CA GLY A 228 -15.81 -1.89 2.85
C GLY A 228 -15.44 -2.37 1.44
N ASN A 229 -16.41 -2.26 0.52
CA ASN A 229 -16.22 -2.63 -0.88
C ASN A 229 -15.56 -1.51 -1.69
N SER A 230 -15.16 -1.83 -2.92
CA SER A 230 -14.45 -0.92 -3.82
C SER A 230 -15.39 -0.29 -4.86
N ASP A 231 -15.46 1.04 -4.91
CA ASP A 231 -15.95 1.81 -6.08
C ASP A 231 -14.76 2.41 -6.83
N ARG A 232 -14.46 1.89 -8.02
CA ARG A 232 -13.34 2.36 -8.85
C ARG A 232 -13.81 2.69 -10.25
N ARG A 233 -13.55 3.93 -10.66
CA ARG A 233 -13.90 4.45 -11.98
C ARG A 233 -12.94 5.55 -12.40
N ALA A 234 -12.73 5.69 -13.71
CA ALA A 234 -12.04 6.85 -14.25
C ALA A 234 -12.92 8.10 -14.04
N ALA A 235 -12.34 9.17 -13.50
CA ALA A 235 -13.06 10.44 -13.36
C ALA A 235 -13.39 11.02 -14.75
N VAL A 236 -14.57 11.63 -14.89
CA VAL A 236 -15.04 12.17 -16.17
C VAL A 236 -14.04 13.16 -16.80
N PRO A 237 -13.47 14.13 -16.07
CA PRO A 237 -12.48 15.06 -16.65
C PRO A 237 -11.22 14.34 -17.16
N VAL A 238 -10.79 13.25 -16.48
CA VAL A 238 -9.63 12.46 -16.91
C VAL A 238 -9.95 11.71 -18.21
N LYS A 239 -11.18 11.19 -18.35
CA LYS A 239 -11.60 10.50 -19.57
C LYS A 239 -11.73 11.46 -20.76
N GLU A 240 -12.28 12.64 -20.54
CA GLU A 240 -12.37 13.70 -21.56
C GLU A 240 -10.98 14.17 -21.99
N TYR A 241 -10.06 14.35 -21.04
CA TYR A 241 -8.67 14.69 -21.34
C TYR A 241 -8.00 13.61 -22.21
N ALA A 242 -8.18 12.33 -21.87
CA ALA A 242 -7.62 11.23 -22.66
C ALA A 242 -8.21 11.13 -24.07
N PHE A 243 -9.43 11.65 -24.31
CA PHE A 243 -10.02 11.73 -25.64
C PHE A 243 -9.38 12.85 -26.48
N GLN A 244 -9.12 14.00 -25.85
CA GLN A 244 -8.47 15.15 -26.52
C GLN A 244 -6.98 14.92 -26.75
N TYR A 245 -6.32 14.21 -25.83
CA TYR A 245 -4.89 13.93 -25.83
C TYR A 245 -4.66 12.42 -25.68
N PRO A 246 -4.92 11.63 -26.74
CA PRO A 246 -4.78 10.18 -26.69
C PRO A 246 -3.32 9.80 -26.40
N HIS A 247 -3.14 8.88 -25.46
CA HIS A 247 -1.84 8.28 -25.20
C HIS A 247 -1.48 7.28 -26.31
N SER A 248 -0.18 6.98 -26.43
CA SER A 248 0.30 5.99 -27.39
C SER A 248 -0.30 4.62 -27.10
N MET A 249 -0.93 4.03 -28.11
CA MET A 249 -1.38 2.64 -28.09
C MET A 249 -0.57 1.86 -29.11
N GLY A 250 0.11 0.79 -28.67
CA GLY A 250 0.87 -0.07 -29.56
C GLY A 250 -0.03 -0.70 -30.63
N LYS A 251 0.43 -0.72 -31.89
CA LYS A 251 -0.30 -1.37 -32.98
C LYS A 251 -0.32 -2.87 -32.74
N TRP A 252 -1.51 -3.46 -32.73
CA TRP A 252 -1.68 -4.91 -32.79
C TRP A 252 -1.56 -5.39 -34.23
N ILE A 253 -0.79 -6.45 -34.44
CA ILE A 253 -0.63 -7.11 -35.74
C ILE A 253 -1.28 -8.50 -35.70
N PRO A 254 -1.92 -8.97 -36.78
CA PRO A 254 -2.53 -10.31 -36.84
C PRO A 254 -1.53 -11.44 -36.57
N GLU A 255 -0.25 -11.24 -36.88
CA GLU A 255 0.83 -12.20 -36.72
C GLU A 255 1.41 -12.25 -35.29
N SER A 256 0.78 -11.54 -34.34
CA SER A 256 1.22 -11.54 -32.94
C SER A 256 1.19 -12.95 -32.37
N ARG A 257 2.33 -13.39 -31.84
CA ARG A 257 2.49 -14.69 -31.18
C ARG A 257 2.38 -14.60 -29.67
N THR A 258 2.01 -13.43 -29.14
CA THR A 258 1.73 -13.26 -27.71
C THR A 258 0.50 -14.07 -27.34
N SER A 259 0.67 -15.02 -26.42
CA SER A 259 -0.40 -15.83 -25.86
C SER A 259 -0.31 -15.86 -24.34
N ILE A 260 -1.45 -16.07 -23.69
CA ILE A 260 -1.50 -16.37 -22.26
C ILE A 260 -1.52 -17.89 -22.12
N ARG A 261 -0.68 -18.40 -21.23
CA ARG A 261 -0.67 -19.79 -20.81
C ARG A 261 -1.11 -19.89 -19.36
N CYS A 262 -1.90 -20.90 -19.05
CA CYS A 262 -2.30 -21.27 -17.70
C CYS A 262 -2.32 -22.80 -17.59
N MET A 263 -2.25 -23.32 -16.35
CA MET A 263 -2.44 -24.73 -16.08
C MET A 263 -3.86 -25.15 -16.48
N LYS A 264 -4.03 -26.42 -16.91
CA LYS A 264 -5.33 -27.00 -17.29
C LYS A 264 -5.96 -27.84 -16.18
N ASP A 265 -5.12 -28.30 -15.26
CA ASP A 265 -5.47 -29.07 -14.08
C ASP A 265 -4.31 -28.96 -13.07
N GLY A 266 -4.49 -29.44 -11.84
CA GLY A 266 -3.49 -29.38 -10.79
C GLY A 266 -3.35 -28.02 -10.12
N ASP A 267 -4.20 -27.04 -10.45
CA ASP A 267 -4.09 -25.67 -9.97
C ASP A 267 -5.16 -25.34 -8.90
N PHE A 268 -5.10 -24.11 -8.38
CA PHE A 268 -6.07 -23.68 -7.38
C PHE A 268 -7.50 -23.66 -7.92
N TYR A 269 -7.70 -23.48 -9.23
CA TYR A 269 -9.04 -23.44 -9.81
C TYR A 269 -9.63 -24.84 -9.91
N SER A 270 -8.87 -25.83 -10.40
CA SER A 270 -9.37 -27.19 -10.58
C SER A 270 -9.60 -27.93 -9.27
N HIS A 271 -8.91 -27.54 -8.20
CA HIS A 271 -9.00 -28.17 -6.88
C HIS A 271 -9.88 -27.45 -5.85
N GLU A 272 -10.52 -26.32 -6.23
CA GLU A 272 -11.33 -25.56 -5.28
C GLU A 272 -12.56 -26.33 -4.80
N ARG A 273 -12.79 -26.27 -3.49
CA ARG A 273 -14.02 -26.70 -2.82
C ARG A 273 -14.53 -25.54 -1.99
N SER A 274 -15.83 -25.30 -2.08
CA SER A 274 -16.52 -24.19 -1.40
C SER A 274 -17.67 -24.71 -0.56
N VAL A 275 -17.85 -24.15 0.64
CA VAL A 275 -19.00 -24.40 1.50
C VAL A 275 -19.55 -23.08 2.04
N ARG A 276 -20.87 -22.99 2.13
CA ARG A 276 -21.54 -21.91 2.88
C ARG A 276 -21.86 -22.41 4.29
N VAL A 277 -21.31 -21.76 5.29
CA VAL A 277 -21.45 -22.12 6.71
C VAL A 277 -22.90 -21.89 7.14
N SER A 278 -23.59 -22.94 7.59
CA SER A 278 -25.00 -22.85 7.99
C SER A 278 -25.19 -22.39 9.44
N THR A 279 -24.23 -22.67 10.31
CA THR A 279 -24.24 -22.33 11.73
C THR A 279 -22.86 -21.83 12.16
N ALA A 280 -22.79 -20.80 12.99
CA ALA A 280 -21.53 -20.31 13.54
C ALA A 280 -20.79 -21.44 14.28
N CYS A 281 -19.50 -21.61 13.98
CA CYS A 281 -18.71 -22.71 14.52
C CYS A 281 -17.22 -22.36 14.59
N GLU A 282 -16.45 -23.22 15.25
CA GLU A 282 -14.98 -23.18 15.21
C GLU A 282 -14.48 -24.35 14.38
N ALA A 283 -13.67 -24.05 13.37
CA ALA A 283 -12.99 -25.03 12.54
C ALA A 283 -11.49 -25.07 12.88
N ARG A 284 -10.83 -26.16 12.48
CA ARG A 284 -9.37 -26.31 12.51
C ARG A 284 -8.89 -26.86 11.17
N ILE A 285 -7.68 -26.49 10.77
CA ILE A 285 -7.05 -27.00 9.54
C ILE A 285 -5.95 -27.96 9.96
N GLU A 286 -6.02 -29.19 9.45
CA GLU A 286 -5.12 -30.29 9.80
C GLU A 286 -4.59 -30.96 8.54
N HIS A 287 -3.33 -31.35 8.57
CA HIS A 287 -2.73 -32.24 7.59
C HIS A 287 -2.68 -33.65 8.17
N LEU A 288 -3.32 -34.59 7.49
CA LEU A 288 -3.23 -36.02 7.78
C LEU A 288 -2.14 -36.62 6.90
N SER A 289 -1.06 -37.11 7.52
CA SER A 289 0.03 -37.76 6.81
C SER A 289 -0.42 -39.08 6.20
N ALA A 290 -0.27 -39.23 4.89
CA ALA A 290 -0.57 -40.48 4.19
C ALA A 290 0.41 -41.61 4.54
N ALA A 291 1.61 -41.29 5.04
CA ALA A 291 2.66 -42.28 5.31
C ALA A 291 2.43 -43.04 6.63
N ASP A 292 1.98 -42.34 7.67
CA ASP A 292 1.90 -42.86 9.04
C ASP A 292 0.59 -42.50 9.77
N GLY A 293 -0.33 -41.78 9.12
CA GLY A 293 -1.59 -41.35 9.72
C GLY A 293 -1.45 -40.28 10.80
N SER A 294 -0.25 -39.71 10.97
CA SER A 294 -0.03 -38.64 11.95
C SER A 294 -0.78 -37.36 11.57
N ILE A 295 -1.29 -36.65 12.58
CA ILE A 295 -2.02 -35.40 12.40
C ILE A 295 -1.10 -34.25 12.74
N THR A 296 -0.91 -33.33 11.79
CA THR A 296 -0.24 -32.04 12.01
C THR A 296 -1.28 -30.93 11.97
N VAL A 297 -1.46 -30.21 13.08
CA VAL A 297 -2.37 -29.07 13.13
C VAL A 297 -1.70 -27.88 12.44
N LEU A 298 -2.26 -27.44 11.31
CA LEU A 298 -1.77 -26.29 10.53
C LEU A 298 -2.37 -24.98 11.07
N ARG A 299 -3.65 -25.01 11.43
CA ARG A 299 -4.35 -23.88 12.06
C ARG A 299 -5.29 -24.41 13.15
N PRO A 300 -5.00 -24.15 14.44
CA PRO A 300 -5.77 -24.73 15.54
C PRO A 300 -7.19 -24.15 15.65
N LYS A 301 -7.40 -22.89 15.21
CA LYS A 301 -8.68 -22.20 15.35
C LYS A 301 -8.96 -21.28 14.16
N LEU A 302 -10.17 -21.43 13.62
CA LEU A 302 -10.80 -20.60 12.61
C LEU A 302 -12.26 -20.41 13.00
N THR A 303 -12.61 -19.22 13.49
CA THR A 303 -13.99 -18.87 13.84
C THR A 303 -14.76 -18.52 12.57
N LEU A 304 -15.90 -19.20 12.36
CA LEU A 304 -16.75 -19.04 11.19
C LEU A 304 -18.14 -18.53 11.57
N GLN A 305 -18.68 -17.62 10.78
CA GLN A 305 -19.99 -17.00 10.98
C GLN A 305 -21.10 -17.71 10.19
N VAL A 306 -22.35 -17.49 10.60
CA VAL A 306 -23.52 -17.93 9.82
C VAL A 306 -23.51 -17.24 8.46
N GLY A 307 -23.58 -18.03 7.40
CA GLY A 307 -23.61 -17.54 6.02
C GLY A 307 -22.26 -17.21 5.41
N GLU A 308 -21.16 -17.33 6.17
CA GLU A 308 -19.80 -17.18 5.67
C GLU A 308 -19.50 -18.23 4.59
N VAL A 309 -18.78 -17.83 3.55
CA VAL A 309 -18.31 -18.74 2.50
C VAL A 309 -16.87 -19.11 2.82
N LEU A 310 -16.60 -20.41 2.93
CA LEU A 310 -15.27 -20.95 3.18
C LEU A 310 -14.84 -21.77 1.97
N ASP A 311 -13.73 -21.36 1.37
CA ASP A 311 -13.11 -22.03 0.23
C ASP A 311 -11.79 -22.69 0.67
N ALA A 312 -11.51 -23.87 0.12
CA ALA A 312 -10.25 -24.57 0.27
C ALA A 312 -9.79 -25.07 -1.09
N SER A 313 -8.51 -24.87 -1.39
CA SER A 313 -7.89 -25.35 -2.62
C SER A 313 -6.40 -25.62 -2.40
N TYR A 314 -5.76 -26.27 -3.35
CA TYR A 314 -4.32 -26.54 -3.35
C TYR A 314 -3.78 -26.59 -4.78
N LEU A 315 -2.48 -26.40 -4.90
CA LEU A 315 -1.77 -26.45 -6.17
C LEU A 315 -0.74 -27.59 -6.12
N ASP A 316 -0.76 -28.45 -7.12
CA ASP A 316 0.17 -29.58 -7.24
C ASP A 316 1.51 -29.08 -7.78
N CYS A 317 2.56 -29.21 -6.95
CA CYS A 317 3.89 -28.69 -7.29
C CYS A 317 4.57 -29.49 -8.41
N ALA A 318 4.27 -30.78 -8.57
CA ALA A 318 4.83 -31.58 -9.65
C ALA A 318 4.22 -31.15 -10.99
N LEU A 319 2.89 -31.06 -11.06
CA LEU A 319 2.20 -30.59 -12.25
C LEU A 319 2.56 -29.14 -12.61
N LEU A 320 2.81 -28.28 -11.60
CA LEU A 320 3.32 -26.93 -11.83
C LEU A 320 4.71 -26.93 -12.49
N CYS A 321 5.62 -27.77 -12.02
CA CYS A 321 6.97 -27.85 -12.58
C CYS A 321 6.94 -28.37 -14.02
N ASP A 322 6.13 -29.40 -14.31
CA ASP A 322 5.93 -29.94 -15.65
C ASP A 322 5.34 -28.87 -16.59
N TYR A 323 4.34 -28.12 -16.11
CA TYR A 323 3.74 -27.00 -16.83
C TYR A 323 4.77 -25.90 -17.16
N TYR A 324 5.61 -25.52 -16.21
CA TYR A 324 6.66 -24.52 -16.46
C TYR A 324 7.68 -25.01 -17.49
N GLU A 325 8.11 -26.27 -17.40
CA GLU A 325 9.04 -26.87 -18.37
C GLU A 325 8.44 -26.84 -19.78
N GLU A 326 7.18 -27.26 -19.94
CA GLU A 326 6.46 -27.19 -21.22
C GLU A 326 6.42 -25.76 -21.78
N CYS A 327 6.04 -24.79 -20.95
CA CYS A 327 5.94 -23.39 -21.36
C CYS A 327 7.30 -22.78 -21.76
N ILE A 328 8.37 -23.14 -21.05
CA ILE A 328 9.73 -22.67 -21.35
C ILE A 328 10.21 -23.27 -22.68
N GLN A 329 10.01 -24.58 -22.89
CA GLN A 329 10.37 -25.26 -24.13
C GLN A 329 9.58 -24.69 -25.32
N GLU A 330 8.28 -24.45 -25.16
CA GLU A 330 7.45 -23.87 -26.21
C GLU A 330 7.85 -22.43 -26.53
N ALA A 331 8.14 -21.60 -25.52
CA ALA A 331 8.61 -20.24 -25.72
C ALA A 331 9.93 -20.22 -26.50
N GLN A 332 10.84 -21.15 -26.17
CA GLN A 332 12.10 -21.33 -26.87
C GLN A 332 11.90 -21.82 -28.33
N ALA A 333 11.10 -22.87 -28.53
CA ALA A 333 10.80 -23.42 -29.86
C ALA A 333 10.09 -22.39 -30.76
N SER A 334 9.22 -21.59 -30.17
CA SER A 334 8.51 -20.50 -30.85
C SER A 334 9.35 -19.23 -30.96
N ASN A 335 10.55 -19.16 -30.37
CA ASN A 335 11.38 -17.96 -30.35
C ASN A 335 10.58 -16.71 -29.90
N VAL A 336 9.94 -16.80 -28.75
CA VAL A 336 9.22 -15.71 -28.07
C VAL A 336 9.79 -15.49 -26.68
N LEU A 337 9.59 -14.30 -26.12
CA LEU A 337 10.00 -14.02 -24.75
C LEU A 337 9.16 -14.84 -23.77
N PHE A 338 9.82 -15.59 -22.91
CA PHE A 338 9.19 -16.18 -21.74
C PHE A 338 8.99 -15.10 -20.67
N SER A 339 7.76 -14.99 -20.16
CA SER A 339 7.43 -14.05 -19.09
C SER A 339 6.52 -14.72 -18.06
N LEU A 340 6.79 -14.49 -16.79
CA LEU A 340 5.99 -14.97 -15.67
C LEU A 340 5.27 -13.80 -15.00
N HIS A 341 3.95 -13.91 -14.86
CA HIS A 341 3.09 -12.86 -14.30
C HIS A 341 2.46 -13.37 -13.00
N LEU A 342 2.99 -12.92 -11.86
CA LEU A 342 2.52 -13.27 -10.52
C LEU A 342 2.31 -11.99 -9.68
N LYS A 343 1.82 -12.16 -8.45
CA LYS A 343 1.53 -11.08 -7.50
C LYS A 343 2.23 -11.27 -6.15
N ALA A 344 3.52 -11.64 -6.19
CA ALA A 344 4.39 -12.02 -5.07
C ALA A 344 4.24 -11.17 -3.78
N THR A 345 4.15 -9.84 -3.89
CA THR A 345 4.05 -8.95 -2.72
C THR A 345 2.69 -9.03 -2.01
N MET A 346 1.61 -9.18 -2.78
CA MET A 346 0.26 -9.27 -2.21
C MET A 346 0.02 -10.70 -1.73
N MET A 347 0.36 -11.68 -2.56
CA MET A 347 0.28 -13.10 -2.27
C MET A 347 1.57 -13.58 -1.62
N LYS A 348 1.93 -12.99 -0.48
CA LYS A 348 3.25 -13.10 0.18
C LYS A 348 3.68 -14.53 0.58
N ILE A 349 2.78 -15.50 0.50
CA ILE A 349 3.05 -16.90 0.84
C ILE A 349 3.12 -17.74 -0.43
N SER A 350 2.05 -17.78 -1.23
CA SER A 350 1.96 -18.64 -2.41
C SER A 350 2.92 -18.20 -3.51
N ASP A 351 2.83 -16.96 -3.95
CA ASP A 351 3.43 -16.54 -5.22
C ASP A 351 4.97 -16.53 -5.20
N PRO A 352 5.68 -16.22 -4.09
CA PRO A 352 7.12 -16.46 -4.00
C PRO A 352 7.51 -17.93 -4.20
N ILE A 353 6.69 -18.88 -3.74
CA ILE A 353 6.92 -20.33 -3.96
C ILE A 353 6.70 -20.66 -5.44
N LEU A 354 5.61 -20.18 -6.04
CA LEU A 354 5.33 -20.36 -7.48
C LEU A 354 6.46 -19.78 -8.35
N PHE A 355 6.98 -18.61 -7.97
CA PHE A 355 8.12 -17.97 -8.60
C PHE A 355 9.41 -18.81 -8.46
N GLY A 356 9.70 -19.29 -7.25
CA GLY A 356 10.88 -20.11 -6.98
C GLY A 356 10.89 -21.43 -7.76
N HIS A 357 9.73 -22.07 -7.94
CA HIS A 357 9.61 -23.21 -8.84
C HIS A 357 9.96 -22.85 -10.28
N CYS A 358 9.47 -21.73 -10.79
CA CYS A 358 9.80 -21.28 -12.14
C CYS A 358 11.31 -21.02 -12.32
N VAL A 359 11.95 -20.35 -11.37
CA VAL A 359 13.40 -20.10 -11.38
C VAL A 359 14.19 -21.41 -11.40
N LYS A 360 13.80 -22.37 -10.55
CA LYS A 360 14.46 -23.68 -10.48
C LYS A 360 14.31 -24.47 -11.78
N VAL A 361 13.13 -24.45 -12.41
CA VAL A 361 12.89 -25.13 -13.69
C VAL A 361 13.67 -24.45 -14.82
N PHE A 362 13.63 -23.11 -14.89
CA PHE A 362 14.34 -22.34 -15.91
C PHE A 362 15.86 -22.54 -15.86
N PHE A 363 16.43 -22.61 -14.66
CA PHE A 363 17.86 -22.83 -14.44
C PHE A 363 18.18 -24.23 -13.93
N LYS A 364 17.41 -25.25 -14.32
CA LYS A 364 17.53 -26.62 -13.76
C LYS A 364 18.95 -27.17 -13.81
N ASP A 365 19.67 -26.94 -14.90
CA ASP A 365 21.05 -27.42 -15.06
C ASP A 365 22.02 -26.74 -14.09
N LEU A 366 21.78 -25.46 -13.77
CA LEU A 366 22.58 -24.70 -12.81
C LEU A 366 22.33 -25.20 -11.38
N PHE A 367 21.07 -25.39 -11.01
CA PHE A 367 20.69 -25.92 -9.69
C PHE A 367 21.16 -27.36 -9.50
N ALA A 368 21.14 -28.18 -10.56
CA ALA A 368 21.68 -29.54 -10.52
C ALA A 368 23.20 -29.55 -10.35
N LYS A 369 23.92 -28.68 -11.07
CA LYS A 369 25.39 -28.62 -11.04
C LYS A 369 25.95 -28.09 -9.72
N TYR A 370 25.27 -27.12 -9.08
CA TYR A 370 25.78 -26.42 -7.89
C TYR A 370 24.94 -26.65 -6.64
N SER A 371 24.22 -27.78 -6.55
CA SER A 371 23.32 -28.10 -5.44
C SER A 371 23.94 -27.89 -4.07
N ASP A 372 25.14 -28.43 -3.85
CA ASP A 372 25.83 -28.41 -2.55
C ASP A 372 26.29 -26.99 -2.19
N THR A 373 26.74 -26.23 -3.20
CA THR A 373 27.15 -24.84 -3.01
C THR A 373 25.95 -23.95 -2.67
N PHE A 374 24.83 -24.14 -3.38
CA PHE A 374 23.60 -23.39 -3.11
C PHE A 374 23.00 -23.74 -1.75
N ALA A 375 23.07 -25.00 -1.32
CA ALA A 375 22.67 -25.40 0.02
C ALA A 375 23.55 -24.75 1.10
N ALA A 376 24.88 -24.77 0.93
CA ALA A 376 25.81 -24.18 1.88
C ALA A 376 25.65 -22.65 2.01
N LEU A 377 25.32 -21.97 0.91
CA LEU A 377 25.08 -20.53 0.88
C LEU A 377 23.65 -20.12 1.29
N GLY A 378 22.75 -21.08 1.50
CA GLY A 378 21.34 -20.79 1.82
C GLY A 378 20.57 -20.12 0.68
N VAL A 379 20.91 -20.42 -0.58
CA VAL A 379 20.26 -19.80 -1.74
C VAL A 379 18.77 -20.14 -1.76
N ASN A 380 17.94 -19.09 -1.84
CA ASN A 380 16.50 -19.22 -1.88
C ASN A 380 15.91 -18.61 -3.15
N ALA A 381 15.57 -19.48 -4.12
CA ALA A 381 14.99 -19.09 -5.40
C ALA A 381 13.65 -18.32 -5.26
N ASN A 382 12.96 -18.45 -4.12
CA ASN A 382 11.71 -17.72 -3.88
C ASN A 382 11.93 -16.20 -3.73
N ASN A 383 13.17 -15.78 -3.47
CA ASN A 383 13.53 -14.37 -3.29
C ASN A 383 13.95 -13.66 -4.58
N GLY A 384 14.01 -14.35 -5.72
CA GLY A 384 14.58 -13.79 -6.95
C GLY A 384 15.90 -14.44 -7.34
N LEU A 385 16.39 -14.06 -8.51
CA LEU A 385 17.78 -14.32 -8.94
C LEU A 385 18.76 -13.23 -8.44
N GLY A 386 18.24 -12.02 -8.19
CA GLY A 386 19.04 -10.83 -7.88
C GLY A 386 19.24 -10.55 -6.40
#